data_AF-A0AAD7YLI2-F1
#
_entry.id   AF-A0AAD7YLI2-F1
#
_cell.length_a   1.000
_cell.length_b   1.000
_cell.length_c   1.000
_cell.angle_alpha   90.00
_cell.angle_beta   90.00
_cell.angle_gamma   90.00
#
_symmetry.space_group_name_H-M   'P 1'
#
loop_
_entity.id
_entity.type
_entity.pdbx_description
1 polymer ?
#
loop_
_entity_poly.entity_id
_entity_poly.type
_entity_poly.pdbx_seq_one_letter_code
_entity_poly.pdbx_strand_id
1 'polypeptide(L)'
;MSSIMGLKKKKNIIILTLCMVVCFTLYQLYFFLAITSEAGNDTRVVPVLDLELDHAKVESYTHLRSDADKFINTNGIIHGVLYSHMSKYRPNNQNEFICLQSDQRIPYEQVNDEFCDCEDGTDEPSTSACVNGTFYCETQYRSKPVSLNKIPSSQVNDGICDCCDGSDEWKNDPDRKLLSQSSSKFYRHYVTKCPNNC
;
A
#
# COMPACT_ATOMS: atom_id res chain seq x y z
N MET A 1 43.91 42.93 -42.69
CA MET A 1 42.93 41.83 -42.87
C MET A 1 43.03 40.67 -41.86
N SER A 2 44.13 40.48 -41.12
CA SER A 2 44.22 39.36 -40.13
C SER A 2 43.33 39.45 -38.89
N SER A 3 42.98 40.66 -38.41
CA SER A 3 42.26 40.81 -37.12
C SER A 3 40.77 40.43 -37.19
N ILE A 4 40.15 40.59 -38.37
CA ILE A 4 38.71 40.33 -38.60
C ILE A 4 38.44 38.81 -38.72
N MET A 5 39.39 38.04 -39.25
CA MET A 5 39.31 36.58 -39.35
C MET A 5 39.35 35.87 -37.98
N GLY A 6 40.09 36.43 -37.01
CA GLY A 6 40.19 35.88 -35.65
C GLY A 6 38.92 36.04 -34.81
N LEU A 7 38.19 37.16 -34.95
CA LEU A 7 36.92 37.39 -34.25
C LEU A 7 35.79 36.47 -34.75
N LYS A 8 35.74 36.20 -36.07
CA LYS A 8 34.76 35.28 -36.67
C LYS A 8 34.96 33.85 -36.15
N LYS A 9 36.21 33.41 -36.03
CA LYS A 9 36.56 32.09 -35.48
C LYS A 9 36.19 31.96 -34.00
N LYS A 10 36.41 33.01 -33.18
CA LYS A 10 36.01 33.04 -31.77
C LYS A 10 34.48 33.04 -31.59
N LYS A 11 33.74 33.83 -32.40
CA LYS A 11 32.27 33.81 -32.38
C LYS A 11 31.71 32.44 -32.76
N ASN A 12 32.27 31.80 -33.78
CA ASN A 12 31.84 30.46 -34.18
C ASN A 12 32.09 29.41 -33.08
N ILE A 13 33.22 29.50 -32.37
CA ILE A 13 33.51 28.61 -31.23
C ILE A 13 32.50 28.81 -30.10
N ILE A 14 32.18 30.06 -29.73
CA ILE A 14 31.20 30.37 -28.67
C ILE A 14 29.82 29.84 -29.04
N ILE A 15 29.39 30.02 -30.29
CA ILE A 15 28.11 29.50 -30.79
C ILE A 15 28.10 27.97 -30.72
N LEU A 16 29.18 27.30 -31.14
CA LEU A 16 29.27 25.84 -31.08
C LEU A 16 29.21 25.31 -29.65
N THR A 17 29.92 25.95 -28.72
CA THR A 17 29.89 25.56 -27.31
C THR A 17 28.51 25.76 -26.69
N LEU A 18 27.81 26.85 -27.05
CA LEU A 18 26.46 27.12 -26.57
C LEU A 18 25.48 26.04 -27.07
N CYS A 19 25.56 25.67 -28.35
CA CYS A 19 24.76 24.60 -28.92
C CYS A 19 25.03 23.25 -28.24
N MET A 20 26.29 22.91 -27.98
CA MET A 20 26.64 21.67 -27.29
C MET A 20 26.09 21.62 -25.86
N VAL A 21 26.14 22.75 -25.13
CA VAL A 21 25.54 22.86 -23.79
C VAL A 21 24.02 22.70 -23.86
N VAL A 22 23.34 23.37 -24.80
CA VAL A 22 21.88 23.25 -24.97
C VAL A 22 21.50 21.80 -25.29
N CYS A 23 22.17 21.16 -26.25
CA CYS A 23 21.93 19.75 -26.58
C CYS A 23 22.15 18.82 -25.37
N PHE A 24 23.21 19.04 -24.60
CA PHE A 24 23.46 18.27 -23.39
C PHE A 24 22.35 18.48 -22.35
N THR A 25 21.93 19.72 -22.10
CA THR A 25 20.83 20.00 -21.15
C THR A 25 19.50 19.39 -21.58
N LEU A 26 19.18 19.42 -22.88
CA LEU A 26 17.97 18.79 -23.41
C LEU A 26 18.04 17.26 -23.30
N TYR A 27 19.21 16.66 -23.54
CA TYR A 27 19.43 15.22 -23.34
C TYR A 27 19.27 14.82 -21.86
N GLN A 28 19.84 15.60 -20.94
CA GLN A 28 19.69 15.37 -19.50
C GLN A 28 18.22 15.50 -19.06
N LEU A 29 17.49 16.50 -19.57
CA LEU A 29 16.06 16.66 -19.27
C LEU A 29 15.22 15.51 -19.83
N TYR A 30 15.48 15.08 -21.07
CA TYR A 30 14.83 13.91 -21.66
C TYR A 30 15.09 12.64 -20.84
N PHE A 31 16.35 12.42 -20.45
CA PHE A 31 16.74 11.26 -19.65
C PHE A 31 16.10 11.27 -18.25
N PHE A 32 16.03 12.44 -17.61
CA PHE A 32 15.31 12.60 -16.35
C PHE A 32 13.82 12.29 -16.50
N LEU A 33 13.16 12.85 -17.52
CA LEU A 33 11.74 12.59 -17.81
C LEU A 33 11.48 11.11 -18.12
N ALA A 34 12.36 10.47 -18.90
CA ALA A 34 12.29 9.05 -19.21
C ALA A 34 12.43 8.18 -17.94
N ILE A 35 13.41 8.46 -17.08
CA ILE A 35 13.56 7.76 -15.80
C ILE A 35 12.33 7.99 -14.90
N THR A 36 11.82 9.22 -14.80
CA THR A 36 10.61 9.47 -13.99
C THR A 36 9.36 8.79 -14.55
N SER A 37 9.31 8.53 -15.86
CA SER A 37 8.23 7.75 -16.49
C SER A 37 8.34 6.24 -16.21
N GLU A 38 9.57 5.71 -16.12
CA GLU A 38 9.82 4.29 -15.81
C GLU A 38 9.76 4.01 -14.30
N ALA A 39 10.20 4.96 -13.46
CA ALA A 39 10.11 4.88 -12.00
C ALA A 39 8.66 4.95 -11.47
N GLY A 40 7.70 5.30 -12.32
CA GLY A 40 6.27 5.28 -12.01
C GLY A 40 5.60 3.90 -12.15
N ASN A 41 6.35 2.84 -12.47
CA ASN A 41 5.75 1.52 -12.73
C ASN A 41 6.47 0.43 -11.90
N ASP A 42 6.20 0.37 -10.59
CA ASP A 42 6.48 -0.83 -9.77
C ASP A 42 5.48 -1.93 -10.16
N THR A 43 5.61 -2.47 -11.38
CA THR A 43 4.80 -3.58 -11.87
C THR A 43 5.20 -4.85 -11.12
N ARG A 44 4.75 -4.99 -9.88
CA ARG A 44 4.82 -6.23 -9.13
C ARG A 44 3.59 -7.06 -9.45
N VAL A 45 3.84 -8.30 -9.79
CA VAL A 45 2.81 -9.33 -9.87
C VAL A 45 2.48 -9.74 -8.45
N VAL A 46 1.25 -9.53 -8.03
CA VAL A 46 0.80 -9.93 -6.69
C VAL A 46 -0.27 -11.01 -6.83
N PRO A 47 -0.18 -12.13 -6.09
CA PRO A 47 -1.20 -13.17 -6.15
C PRO A 47 -2.50 -12.65 -5.54
N VAL A 48 -3.63 -12.69 -6.27
CA VAL A 48 -4.94 -12.40 -5.67
C VAL A 48 -5.42 -13.64 -4.91
N LEU A 49 -5.65 -13.52 -3.59
CA LEU A 49 -6.45 -14.50 -2.87
C LEU A 49 -7.92 -14.33 -3.28
N ASP A 50 -8.38 -15.15 -4.23
CA ASP A 50 -9.81 -15.34 -4.48
C ASP A 50 -10.23 -16.69 -3.88
N LEU A 51 -10.98 -16.65 -2.79
CA LEU A 51 -11.44 -17.84 -2.06
C LEU A 51 -12.87 -18.25 -2.42
N GLU A 52 -13.50 -17.58 -3.40
CA GLU A 52 -14.83 -17.96 -3.90
C GLU A 52 -14.76 -19.07 -4.97
N LEU A 53 -13.56 -19.51 -5.37
CA LEU A 53 -13.38 -20.56 -6.38
C LEU A 53 -12.97 -21.90 -5.76
N ASP A 54 -13.75 -22.92 -6.12
CA ASP A 54 -13.61 -24.33 -5.78
C ASP A 54 -12.16 -24.84 -5.90
N HIS A 55 -11.82 -25.84 -5.08
CA HIS A 55 -10.45 -26.32 -4.76
C HIS A 55 -9.63 -26.94 -5.91
N ALA A 56 -9.80 -26.52 -7.17
CA ALA A 56 -9.05 -27.03 -8.32
C ALA A 56 -8.51 -25.95 -9.27
N LYS A 57 -8.75 -24.66 -9.01
CA LYS A 57 -8.13 -23.55 -9.76
C LYS A 57 -7.74 -22.43 -8.82
N VAL A 58 -6.58 -22.58 -8.17
CA VAL A 58 -5.72 -21.41 -8.00
C VAL A 58 -5.15 -21.14 -9.39
N GLU A 59 -5.95 -20.59 -10.28
CA GLU A 59 -5.35 -19.82 -11.36
C GLU A 59 -4.65 -18.68 -10.63
N SER A 60 -3.33 -18.69 -10.70
CA SER A 60 -2.51 -17.58 -10.26
C SER A 60 -2.94 -16.36 -11.08
N TYR A 61 -4.00 -15.67 -10.68
CA TYR A 61 -4.36 -14.38 -11.20
C TYR A 61 -3.31 -13.42 -10.65
N THR A 62 -2.21 -13.39 -11.39
CA THR A 62 -1.14 -12.42 -11.31
C THR A 62 -1.72 -11.12 -11.82
N HIS A 63 -2.20 -10.26 -10.92
CA HIS A 63 -2.57 -8.91 -11.31
C HIS A 63 -1.32 -8.04 -11.32
N LEU A 64 -1.19 -7.19 -12.34
CA LEU A 64 -0.17 -6.15 -12.35
C LEU A 64 -0.60 -5.10 -11.32
N ARG A 65 0.27 -4.83 -10.35
CA ARG A 65 0.05 -3.77 -9.36
C ARG A 65 -0.20 -2.45 -10.09
N SER A 66 -1.32 -1.82 -9.77
CA SER A 66 -1.77 -0.52 -10.27
C SER A 66 -2.01 0.44 -9.09
N ASP A 67 -2.40 1.68 -9.38
CA ASP A 67 -2.81 2.63 -8.33
C ASP A 67 -3.99 2.11 -7.48
N ALA A 68 -4.80 1.22 -8.05
CA ALA A 68 -5.87 0.50 -7.35
C ALA A 68 -5.37 -0.54 -6.32
N ASP A 69 -4.08 -0.85 -6.31
CA ASP A 69 -3.46 -1.85 -5.42
C ASP A 69 -2.57 -1.19 -4.35
N LYS A 70 -2.81 0.09 -4.08
CA LYS A 70 -2.07 0.90 -3.10
C LYS A 70 -1.98 0.21 -1.74
N PHE A 71 -3.05 -0.45 -1.31
CA PHE A 71 -3.18 -1.08 0.02
C PHE A 71 -2.81 -2.57 0.05
N ILE A 72 -2.43 -3.15 -1.09
CA ILE A 72 -2.10 -4.58 -1.19
C ILE A 72 -0.65 -4.80 -0.77
N ASN A 73 -0.44 -5.69 0.20
CA ASN A 73 0.89 -6.09 0.66
C ASN A 73 1.56 -7.09 -0.33
N THR A 74 2.79 -7.52 -0.05
CA THR A 74 3.52 -8.44 -0.94
C THR A 74 2.86 -9.81 -1.13
N ASN A 75 1.94 -10.18 -0.23
CA ASN A 75 1.21 -11.44 -0.26
C ASN A 75 -0.14 -11.32 -0.98
N GLY A 76 -0.52 -10.14 -1.47
CA GLY A 76 -1.82 -9.94 -2.10
C GLY A 76 -2.97 -9.66 -1.15
N ILE A 77 -2.65 -9.24 0.06
CA ILE A 77 -3.61 -9.06 1.14
C ILE A 77 -3.72 -7.57 1.48
N ILE A 78 -4.94 -7.10 1.68
CA ILE A 78 -5.23 -5.79 2.30
C ILE A 78 -5.37 -6.04 3.79
N HIS A 79 -4.63 -5.29 4.62
CA HIS A 79 -4.67 -5.45 6.07
C HIS A 79 -6.08 -5.26 6.61
N GLY A 80 -6.48 -6.11 7.56
CA GLY A 80 -7.79 -5.98 8.19
C GLY A 80 -8.98 -6.44 7.34
N VAL A 81 -8.77 -6.95 6.12
CA VAL A 81 -9.84 -7.48 5.27
C VAL A 81 -10.03 -8.98 5.46
N LEU A 82 -11.28 -9.41 5.66
CA LEU A 82 -11.64 -10.83 5.62
C LEU A 82 -11.32 -11.37 4.23
N TYR A 83 -10.62 -12.49 4.19
CA TYR A 83 -10.18 -13.16 2.97
C TYR A 83 -11.27 -13.34 1.90
N SER A 84 -12.51 -13.67 2.29
CA SER A 84 -13.64 -13.81 1.35
C SER A 84 -14.20 -12.48 0.82
N HIS A 85 -13.76 -11.35 1.36
CA HIS A 85 -14.18 -10.01 0.93
C HIS A 85 -13.11 -9.29 0.12
N MET A 86 -11.94 -9.89 -0.11
CA MET A 86 -10.79 -9.22 -0.75
C MET A 86 -11.13 -8.62 -2.12
N SER A 87 -11.94 -9.33 -2.92
CA SER A 87 -12.41 -8.86 -4.23
C SER A 87 -13.28 -7.60 -4.15
N LYS A 88 -14.00 -7.40 -3.04
CA LYS A 88 -14.90 -6.26 -2.83
C LYS A 88 -14.19 -4.96 -2.46
N TYR A 89 -12.93 -5.04 -2.01
CA TYR A 89 -12.07 -3.90 -1.67
C TYR A 89 -11.26 -3.36 -2.86
N ARG A 90 -11.63 -3.76 -4.08
CA ARG A 90 -11.11 -3.21 -5.33
C ARG A 90 -11.99 -2.04 -5.79
N PRO A 91 -11.42 -1.00 -6.40
CA PRO A 91 -12.22 0.05 -7.02
C PRO A 91 -13.02 -0.50 -8.20
N ASN A 92 -14.16 0.13 -8.47
CA ASN A 92 -14.92 -0.11 -9.69
C ASN A 92 -14.28 0.60 -10.92
N ASN A 93 -14.92 0.50 -12.08
CA ASN A 93 -14.45 1.12 -13.34
C ASN A 93 -14.42 2.67 -13.30
N GLN A 94 -15.06 3.28 -12.31
CA GLN A 94 -15.10 4.72 -12.06
C GLN A 94 -14.12 5.16 -10.97
N ASN A 95 -13.27 4.25 -10.47
CA ASN A 95 -12.35 4.48 -9.34
C ASN A 95 -13.06 4.81 -8.02
N GLU A 96 -14.23 4.21 -7.80
CA GLU A 96 -15.00 4.33 -6.54
C GLU A 96 -14.96 3.02 -5.75
N PHE A 97 -14.99 3.12 -4.43
CA PHE A 97 -15.30 2.03 -3.51
C PHE A 97 -16.80 2.02 -3.20
N ILE A 98 -17.38 0.83 -3.06
CA ILE A 98 -18.77 0.63 -2.64
C ILE A 98 -18.73 0.08 -1.22
N CYS A 99 -19.19 0.87 -0.26
CA CYS A 99 -19.29 0.48 1.14
C CYS A 99 -20.13 -0.80 1.27
N LEU A 100 -19.63 -1.80 2.00
CA LEU A 100 -20.10 -3.19 1.82
C LEU A 100 -21.50 -3.47 2.37
N GLN A 101 -22.02 -2.64 3.28
CA GLN A 101 -23.32 -2.83 3.93
C GLN A 101 -24.30 -1.70 3.65
N SER A 102 -23.80 -0.48 3.42
CA SER A 102 -24.59 0.73 3.19
C SER A 102 -24.81 1.04 1.70
N ASP A 103 -24.07 0.38 0.79
CA ASP A 103 -24.06 0.67 -0.65
C ASP A 103 -23.67 2.12 -1.02
N GLN A 104 -23.17 2.91 -0.06
CA GLN A 104 -22.62 4.24 -0.28
C GLN A 104 -21.39 4.14 -1.20
N ARG A 105 -21.23 5.12 -2.09
CA ARG A 105 -20.09 5.22 -3.00
C ARG A 105 -19.17 6.34 -2.55
N ILE A 106 -17.88 6.04 -2.47
CA ILE A 106 -16.83 6.99 -2.14
C ILE A 106 -15.69 6.88 -3.15
N PRO A 107 -14.92 7.95 -3.42
CA PRO A 107 -13.65 7.85 -4.12
C PRO A 107 -12.73 6.79 -3.50
N TYR A 108 -12.09 5.94 -4.32
CA TYR A 108 -11.24 4.86 -3.80
C TYR A 108 -10.03 5.37 -2.98
N GLU A 109 -9.62 6.61 -3.19
CA GLU A 109 -8.56 7.25 -2.42
C GLU A 109 -8.89 7.46 -0.94
N GLN A 110 -10.17 7.41 -0.58
CA GLN A 110 -10.68 7.51 0.79
C GLN A 110 -10.64 6.17 1.55
N VAL A 111 -10.33 5.06 0.88
CA VAL A 111 -10.15 3.78 1.57
C VAL A 111 -8.83 3.81 2.35
N ASN A 112 -8.84 3.47 3.64
CA ASN A 112 -7.68 3.50 4.54
C ASN A 112 -6.94 4.85 4.55
N ASP A 113 -7.67 5.96 4.52
CA ASP A 113 -7.10 7.31 4.55
C ASP A 113 -7.05 7.93 5.97
N GLU A 114 -7.42 7.13 6.98
CA GLU A 114 -7.58 7.52 8.38
C GLU A 114 -8.78 8.45 8.65
N PHE A 115 -9.75 8.50 7.74
CA PHE A 115 -11.04 9.14 7.93
C PHE A 115 -12.18 8.12 7.74
N CYS A 116 -13.30 8.32 8.44
CA CYS A 116 -14.43 7.40 8.35
C CYS A 116 -15.52 8.00 7.46
N ASP A 117 -15.50 7.63 6.19
CA ASP A 117 -16.41 8.11 5.14
C ASP A 117 -17.63 7.20 4.95
N CYS A 118 -17.48 5.88 5.07
CA CYS A 118 -18.63 4.97 5.00
C CYS A 118 -19.45 5.00 6.30
N GLU A 119 -20.78 5.07 6.20
CA GLU A 119 -21.67 4.95 7.38
C GLU A 119 -21.51 3.59 8.11
N ASP A 120 -21.12 2.55 7.38
CA ASP A 120 -20.84 1.21 7.91
C ASP A 120 -19.36 1.00 8.32
N GLY A 121 -18.50 1.99 8.11
CA GLY A 121 -17.08 1.98 8.40
C GLY A 121 -16.24 0.95 7.65
N THR A 122 -16.75 0.46 6.51
CA THR A 122 -16.06 -0.57 5.70
C THR A 122 -14.96 -0.03 4.81
N ASP A 123 -14.78 1.28 4.73
CA ASP A 123 -13.68 1.99 4.06
C ASP A 123 -12.35 1.94 4.83
N GLU A 124 -12.39 1.72 6.14
CA GLU A 124 -11.20 1.75 7.01
C GLU A 124 -10.85 0.37 7.60
N PRO A 125 -10.64 -0.69 6.79
CA PRO A 125 -10.29 -2.01 7.31
C PRO A 125 -8.91 -2.05 7.97
N SER A 126 -7.95 -1.23 7.54
CA SER A 126 -6.56 -1.23 8.00
C SER A 126 -6.23 -0.17 9.04
N THR A 127 -7.19 0.67 9.44
CA THR A 127 -6.96 1.79 10.37
C THR A 127 -7.94 1.74 11.56
N SER A 128 -7.79 2.69 12.48
CA SER A 128 -8.66 2.84 13.65
C SER A 128 -9.70 3.97 13.50
N ALA A 129 -9.88 4.52 12.29
CA ALA A 129 -10.68 5.74 12.08
C ALA A 129 -12.19 5.54 12.30
N CYS A 130 -12.73 4.35 12.02
CA CYS A 130 -14.15 4.06 12.20
C CYS A 130 -14.45 3.37 13.54
N VAL A 131 -15.35 3.95 14.36
CA VAL A 131 -15.70 3.44 15.71
C VAL A 131 -16.28 2.02 15.69
N ASN A 132 -17.10 1.71 14.68
CA ASN A 132 -17.70 0.38 14.50
C ASN A 132 -16.89 -0.51 13.53
N GLY A 133 -15.66 -0.08 13.19
CA GLY A 133 -14.77 -0.79 12.29
C GLY A 133 -14.36 -2.14 12.85
N THR A 134 -14.08 -3.08 11.94
CA THR A 134 -13.61 -4.42 12.27
C THR A 134 -12.32 -4.67 11.51
N PHE A 135 -11.27 -5.05 12.23
CA PHE A 135 -10.00 -5.48 11.65
C PHE A 135 -9.92 -7.00 11.70
N TYR A 136 -9.68 -7.63 10.56
CA TYR A 136 -9.38 -9.05 10.47
C TYR A 136 -7.87 -9.29 10.50
N CYS A 137 -7.39 -10.08 11.47
CA CYS A 137 -5.99 -10.48 11.53
C CYS A 137 -5.57 -11.17 10.23
N GLU A 138 -4.31 -11.02 9.84
CA GLU A 138 -3.81 -11.55 8.56
C GLU A 138 -3.92 -13.08 8.52
N THR A 139 -3.67 -13.77 9.62
CA THR A 139 -3.78 -15.23 9.75
C THR A 139 -5.22 -15.64 10.02
N GLN A 140 -5.92 -16.10 8.98
CA GLN A 140 -7.34 -16.44 9.06
C GLN A 140 -7.54 -17.96 8.91
N TYR A 141 -7.74 -18.66 10.02
CA TYR A 141 -7.94 -20.11 10.00
C TYR A 141 -9.37 -20.46 9.55
N ARG A 142 -9.52 -21.06 8.36
CA ARG A 142 -10.83 -21.51 7.81
C ARG A 142 -11.55 -22.53 8.71
N SER A 143 -10.79 -23.32 9.48
CA SER A 143 -11.31 -24.33 10.40
C SER A 143 -11.73 -23.77 11.76
N LYS A 144 -11.49 -22.47 12.01
CA LYS A 144 -11.87 -21.77 13.25
C LYS A 144 -12.96 -20.76 12.96
N PRO A 145 -13.82 -20.44 13.95
CA PRO A 145 -14.82 -19.41 13.78
C PRO A 145 -14.16 -18.06 13.49
N VAL A 146 -14.71 -17.32 12.52
CA VAL A 146 -14.24 -16.01 12.04
C VAL A 146 -14.10 -14.99 13.19
N SER A 147 -14.91 -15.13 14.24
CA SER A 147 -14.84 -14.29 15.44
C SER A 147 -13.51 -14.36 16.17
N LEU A 148 -12.71 -15.40 15.96
CA LEU A 148 -11.38 -15.54 16.56
C LEU A 148 -10.28 -14.84 15.75
N ASN A 149 -10.58 -14.42 14.52
CA ASN A 149 -9.61 -13.80 13.62
C ASN A 149 -9.91 -12.30 13.44
N LYS A 150 -10.61 -11.66 14.38
CA LYS A 150 -10.99 -10.25 14.27
C LYS A 150 -10.90 -9.52 15.60
N ILE A 151 -10.58 -8.24 15.51
CA ILE A 151 -10.53 -7.28 16.62
C ILE A 151 -11.29 -6.00 16.24
N PRO A 152 -11.70 -5.17 17.21
CA PRO A 152 -12.18 -3.82 16.93
C PRO A 152 -11.09 -2.98 16.24
N SER A 153 -11.49 -2.12 15.30
CA SER A 153 -10.58 -1.17 14.63
C SER A 153 -9.79 -0.30 15.61
N SER A 154 -10.34 0.00 16.80
CA SER A 154 -9.66 0.80 17.83
C SER A 154 -8.36 0.18 18.36
N GLN A 155 -8.15 -1.13 18.14
CA GLN A 155 -6.94 -1.86 18.52
C GLN A 155 -5.89 -1.88 17.41
N VAL A 156 -6.20 -1.32 16.24
CA VAL A 156 -5.28 -1.30 15.11
C VAL A 156 -4.24 -0.20 15.33
N ASN A 157 -2.96 -0.60 15.32
CA ASN A 157 -1.84 0.28 15.59
C ASN A 157 -2.03 1.08 16.89
N ASP A 158 -2.52 0.48 17.97
CA ASP A 158 -2.67 1.10 19.29
C ASP A 158 -1.43 0.89 20.19
N GLY A 159 -0.52 0.00 19.77
CA GLY A 159 0.73 -0.32 20.44
C GLY A 159 0.63 -1.54 21.35
N ILE A 160 -0.46 -2.30 21.26
CA ILE A 160 -0.70 -3.57 21.94
C ILE A 160 -0.80 -4.66 20.88
N CYS A 161 -0.26 -5.84 21.16
CA CYS A 161 -0.39 -6.98 20.26
C CYS A 161 -1.67 -7.75 20.61
N ASP A 162 -2.75 -7.48 19.90
CA ASP A 162 -4.07 -8.10 20.07
C ASP A 162 -4.28 -9.26 19.08
N CYS A 163 -3.77 -9.16 17.85
CA CYS A 163 -3.72 -10.30 16.93
C CYS A 163 -2.59 -11.27 17.32
N CYS A 164 -2.88 -12.58 17.31
CA CYS A 164 -1.87 -13.62 17.59
C CYS A 164 -0.66 -13.61 16.64
N ASP A 165 -0.86 -13.11 15.42
CA ASP A 165 0.20 -12.96 14.41
C ASP A 165 0.83 -11.57 14.39
N GLY A 166 0.32 -10.64 15.22
CA GLY A 166 0.79 -9.27 15.31
C GLY A 166 0.46 -8.38 14.12
N SER A 167 -0.48 -8.79 13.26
CA SER A 167 -0.82 -8.08 12.02
C SER A 167 -1.59 -6.76 12.24
N ASP A 168 -2.12 -6.55 13.43
CA ASP A 168 -2.76 -5.34 13.92
C ASP A 168 -1.78 -4.18 14.12
N GLU A 169 -0.52 -4.47 14.45
CA GLU A 169 0.57 -3.49 14.60
C GLU A 169 1.47 -3.46 13.35
N TRP A 170 0.84 -3.25 12.18
CA TRP A 170 1.53 -3.27 10.88
C TRP A 170 2.36 -2.00 10.60
N LYS A 171 2.08 -0.86 11.28
CA LYS A 171 2.88 0.36 11.17
C LYS A 171 4.27 0.13 11.76
N ASN A 172 5.27 0.11 10.89
CA ASN A 172 6.67 -0.01 11.31
C ASN A 172 7.20 1.33 11.81
N ASP A 173 7.03 1.58 13.11
CA ASP A 173 7.65 2.70 13.82
C ASP A 173 8.82 2.19 14.67
N PRO A 174 10.08 2.51 14.31
CA PRO A 174 11.26 2.01 15.01
C PRO A 174 11.40 2.56 16.44
N ASP A 175 10.74 3.68 16.78
CA ASP A 175 10.75 4.27 18.11
C ASP A 175 9.58 3.76 18.98
N ARG A 176 8.61 3.07 18.38
CA ARG A 176 7.45 2.52 19.07
C ARG A 176 7.79 1.22 19.79
N LYS A 177 7.53 1.18 21.10
CA LYS A 177 7.56 -0.05 21.89
C LYS A 177 6.15 -0.65 21.94
N LEU A 178 6.01 -1.87 21.44
CA LEU A 178 4.75 -2.59 21.43
C LEU A 178 4.59 -3.40 22.72
N LEU A 179 3.37 -3.54 23.21
CA LEU A 179 3.04 -4.27 24.42
C LEU A 179 2.47 -5.64 24.08
N SER A 180 3.25 -6.70 24.32
CA SER A 180 2.81 -8.08 24.12
C SER A 180 2.39 -8.72 25.45
N GLN A 181 1.32 -9.53 25.41
CA GLN A 181 0.84 -10.29 26.54
C GLN A 181 1.31 -11.75 26.46
N SER A 182 1.90 -12.26 27.54
CA SER A 182 2.16 -13.69 27.67
C SER A 182 0.98 -14.37 28.39
N SER A 183 0.13 -15.05 27.62
CA SER A 183 -1.03 -15.80 28.17
C SER A 183 -0.61 -16.85 29.20
N SER A 184 0.55 -17.48 29.02
CA SER A 184 1.07 -18.53 29.91
C SER A 184 1.67 -18.02 31.21
N LYS A 185 2.08 -16.74 31.27
CA LYS A 185 2.78 -16.17 32.43
C LYS A 185 2.09 -14.96 33.05
N PHE A 186 0.91 -14.57 32.54
CA PHE A 186 0.07 -13.48 33.06
C PHE A 186 0.82 -12.15 33.28
N TYR A 187 1.82 -11.84 32.43
CA TYR A 187 2.49 -10.53 32.44
C TYR A 187 2.55 -9.92 31.03
N ARG A 188 2.68 -8.60 30.98
CA ARG A 188 2.89 -7.83 29.76
C ARG A 188 4.35 -7.39 29.66
N HIS A 189 4.87 -7.34 28.44
CA HIS A 189 6.25 -6.96 28.18
C HIS A 189 6.39 -6.18 26.89
N TYR A 190 7.39 -5.32 26.83
CA TYR A 190 7.68 -4.56 25.62
C TYR A 190 8.43 -5.41 24.60
N VAL A 191 8.01 -5.32 23.36
CA VAL A 191 8.63 -5.95 22.19
C VAL A 191 8.82 -4.91 21.09
N THR A 192 9.80 -5.15 20.22
CA THR A 192 10.02 -4.32 19.02
C THR A 192 9.13 -4.73 17.86
N LYS A 193 8.59 -5.95 17.90
CA LYS A 193 7.64 -6.49 16.94
C LYS A 193 6.73 -7.47 17.67
N CYS A 194 5.45 -7.47 17.32
CA CYS A 194 4.52 -8.43 17.87
C CYS A 194 4.95 -9.88 17.54
N PRO A 195 4.94 -10.77 18.55
CA PRO A 195 5.27 -12.17 18.33
C PRO A 195 4.15 -12.85 17.55
N ASN A 196 4.50 -13.82 16.71
CA ASN A 196 3.52 -14.73 16.11
C ASN A 196 3.22 -15.89 17.07
N ASN A 197 2.67 -15.57 18.25
CA ASN A 197 2.16 -16.56 19.18
C ASN A 197 1.01 -16.01 20.01
N CYS A 198 0.13 -16.94 20.38
CA CYS A 198 -0.74 -16.85 21.54
C CYS A 198 -0.63 -18.15 22.34
#